data_AF-A0A820HQC8-F1
#
_entry.id   AF-A0A820HQC8-F1
#
_cell.length_a   1.000
_cell.length_b   1.000
_cell.length_c   1.000
_cell.angle_alpha   90.00
_cell.angle_beta   90.00
_cell.angle_gamma   90.00
#
_symmetry.space_group_name_H-M   'P 1'
#
loop_
_entity.id
_entity.type
_entity.pdbx_description
1 polymer ?
#
loop_
_entity_poly.entity_id
_entity_poly.type
_entity_poly.pdbx_seq_one_letter_code
_entity_poly.pdbx_strand_id
1 'polypeptide(L)'
;MGFDGLFLGRADYEDIQTRNRTKTKEMVWKASANLGEQSWLFTGILPNRYSAPSSFCFDFSCGDQPIMDDNRLYDQNVQERVQAFLQAARDEAAGYATNHIIMTFGDDFNFENADEYFKNLDKLIKYVNAQ
;
A
#
# COMPACT_ATOMS: atom_id res chain seq x y z
N MET A 1 10.16 -7.14 23.70
CA MET A 1 10.28 -6.41 22.42
C MET A 1 9.50 -5.11 22.44
N GLY A 2 8.31 -5.06 23.07
CA GLY A 2 7.61 -3.78 23.29
C GLY A 2 7.05 -3.15 22.02
N PHE A 3 6.72 -3.96 21.01
CA PHE A 3 6.07 -3.51 19.80
C PHE A 3 4.57 -3.30 20.04
N ASP A 4 4.02 -2.25 19.44
CA ASP A 4 2.58 -1.96 19.49
C ASP A 4 1.82 -2.67 18.36
N GLY A 5 2.50 -2.97 17.24
CA GLY A 5 1.87 -3.58 16.07
C GLY A 5 2.80 -4.42 15.19
N LEU A 6 2.18 -5.25 14.35
CA LEU A 6 2.79 -6.17 13.40
C LEU A 6 2.02 -6.12 12.08
N PHE A 7 2.72 -6.12 10.96
CA PHE A 7 2.11 -6.24 9.64
C PHE A 7 2.59 -7.49 8.93
N LEU A 8 1.68 -8.17 8.22
CA LEU A 8 1.93 -9.42 7.53
C LEU A 8 1.54 -9.30 6.06
N GLY A 9 2.40 -9.81 5.17
CA GLY A 9 2.09 -9.89 3.73
C GLY A 9 1.48 -11.23 3.30
N ARG A 10 1.62 -12.30 4.10
CA ARG A 10 1.20 -13.66 3.72
C ARG A 10 0.23 -14.22 4.76
N ALA A 11 -0.93 -14.66 4.28
CA ALA A 11 -1.95 -15.43 4.99
C ALA A 11 -2.65 -16.35 3.98
N ASP A 12 -3.49 -17.27 4.45
CA ASP A 12 -4.26 -18.14 3.56
C ASP A 12 -5.17 -17.28 2.63
N TYR A 13 -5.29 -17.68 1.36
CA TYR A 13 -6.01 -16.90 0.36
C TYR A 13 -7.52 -16.84 0.61
N GLU A 14 -8.11 -17.86 1.25
CA GLU A 14 -9.53 -17.87 1.65
C GLU A 14 -9.76 -17.00 2.88
N ASP A 15 -8.80 -16.99 3.83
CA ASP A 15 -8.83 -16.09 4.97
C ASP A 15 -8.74 -14.63 4.52
N ILE A 16 -7.81 -14.30 3.62
CA ILE A 16 -7.69 -12.95 3.04
C ILE A 16 -8.99 -12.52 2.37
N GLN A 17 -9.61 -13.37 1.55
CA GLN A 17 -10.89 -13.05 0.90
C GLN A 17 -12.01 -12.80 1.92
N THR A 18 -12.08 -13.62 2.97
CA THR A 18 -13.08 -13.46 4.04
C THR A 18 -12.87 -12.15 4.80
N ARG A 19 -11.62 -11.82 5.14
CA ARG A 19 -11.25 -10.59 5.84
C ARG A 19 -11.46 -9.34 5.01
N ASN A 20 -11.21 -9.41 3.70
CA ASN A 20 -11.57 -8.34 2.76
C ASN A 20 -13.08 -8.05 2.80
N ARG A 21 -13.92 -9.09 2.76
CA ARG A 21 -15.38 -8.92 2.76
C ARG A 21 -15.94 -8.46 4.11
N THR A 22 -15.29 -8.85 5.20
CA THR A 22 -15.76 -8.56 6.57
C THR A 22 -15.04 -7.38 7.22
N LYS A 23 -14.08 -6.75 6.54
CA LYS A 23 -13.25 -5.64 7.05
C LYS A 23 -12.48 -5.99 8.32
N THR A 24 -11.92 -7.21 8.35
CA THR A 24 -11.20 -7.76 9.52
C THR A 24 -9.72 -8.05 9.22
N LYS A 25 -9.11 -7.34 8.27
CA LYS A 25 -7.67 -7.42 8.01
C LYS A 25 -6.82 -6.82 9.14
N GLU A 26 -7.42 -5.99 9.98
CA GLU A 26 -6.80 -5.41 11.18
C GLU A 26 -7.49 -5.99 12.42
N MET A 27 -6.69 -6.46 13.38
CA MET A 27 -7.19 -7.12 14.59
C MET A 27 -6.22 -6.98 15.76
N VAL A 28 -6.72 -7.24 16.97
CA VAL A 28 -5.85 -7.48 18.13
C VAL A 28 -5.58 -8.97 18.22
N TRP A 29 -4.36 -9.38 17.90
CA TRP A 29 -3.93 -10.76 18.00
C TRP A 29 -3.49 -11.08 19.43
N LYS A 30 -4.25 -11.97 20.10
CA LYS A 30 -3.95 -12.46 21.45
C LYS A 30 -3.02 -13.66 21.35
N ALA A 31 -1.71 -13.41 21.35
CA ALA A 31 -0.72 -14.43 20.95
C ALA A 31 -0.43 -15.50 22.02
N SER A 32 -0.86 -15.29 23.28
CA SER A 32 -0.67 -16.27 24.36
C SER A 32 -1.91 -16.41 25.24
N ALA A 33 -2.26 -17.66 25.55
CA ALA A 33 -3.35 -17.97 26.48
C ALA A 33 -3.03 -17.61 27.94
N ASN A 34 -1.75 -17.45 28.29
CA ASN A 34 -1.30 -17.33 29.68
C ASN A 34 -0.84 -15.91 30.06
N LEU A 35 -0.47 -15.08 29.08
CA LEU A 35 0.17 -13.78 29.34
C LEU A 35 -0.84 -12.61 29.31
N GLY A 36 -2.10 -12.87 28.97
CA GLY A 36 -3.12 -11.85 28.88
C GLY A 36 -2.71 -10.70 27.96
N GLU A 37 -3.02 -9.47 28.38
CA GLU A 37 -2.78 -8.23 27.61
C GLU A 37 -1.30 -8.00 27.25
N GLN A 38 -0.35 -8.56 28.01
CA GLN A 38 1.08 -8.45 27.69
C GLN A 38 1.46 -9.13 26.36
N SER A 39 0.59 -9.98 25.81
CA SER A 39 0.77 -10.67 24.53
C SER A 39 -0.16 -10.18 23.44
N TRP A 40 -0.93 -9.13 23.68
CA TRP A 40 -1.86 -8.59 22.70
C TRP A 40 -1.08 -7.65 21.77
N LEU A 41 -1.23 -7.88 20.47
CA LEU A 41 -0.49 -7.12 19.47
C LEU A 41 -1.45 -6.70 18.37
N PHE A 42 -1.45 -5.42 18.00
CA PHE A 42 -2.16 -5.01 16.79
C PHE A 42 -1.56 -5.74 15.59
N THR A 43 -2.38 -6.35 14.76
CA THR A 43 -1.91 -7.11 13.60
C THR A 43 -2.73 -6.73 12.37
N GLY A 44 -2.04 -6.26 11.33
CA GLY A 44 -2.61 -5.91 10.03
C GLY A 44 -2.14 -6.85 8.93
N ILE A 45 -3.05 -7.32 8.08
CA ILE A 45 -2.70 -7.98 6.82
C ILE A 45 -2.65 -6.93 5.72
N LEU A 46 -1.49 -6.79 5.07
CA LEU A 46 -1.23 -5.79 4.03
C LEU A 46 -2.13 -6.01 2.80
N PRO A 47 -2.46 -4.93 2.04
CA PRO A 47 -3.44 -5.02 0.96
C PRO A 47 -2.94 -5.81 -0.25
N ASN A 48 -1.67 -5.61 -0.64
CA ASN A 48 -1.06 -6.22 -1.81
C ASN A 48 0.27 -6.91 -1.44
N ARG A 49 0.22 -7.90 -0.54
CA ARG A 49 1.41 -8.54 0.06
C ARG A 49 2.39 -7.52 0.65
N TYR A 50 3.37 -7.08 -0.12
CA TYR A 50 4.36 -6.06 0.24
C TYR A 50 4.76 -5.22 -0.98
N SER A 51 3.99 -5.31 -2.06
CA SER A 51 4.26 -4.68 -3.35
C SER A 51 3.54 -3.34 -3.48
N ALA A 52 4.03 -2.48 -4.37
CA ALA A 52 3.31 -1.29 -4.84
C ALA A 52 1.89 -1.62 -5.33
N PRO A 53 0.93 -0.68 -5.25
CA PRO A 53 -0.33 -0.82 -5.97
C PRO A 53 -0.07 -1.07 -7.47
N SER A 54 -0.92 -1.87 -8.11
CA SER A 54 -0.77 -2.21 -9.52
C SER A 54 -0.60 -0.96 -10.39
N SER A 55 0.39 -0.96 -11.28
CA SER A 55 0.79 0.16 -12.14
C SER A 55 1.54 1.31 -11.42
N PHE A 56 1.92 1.17 -10.15
CA PHE A 56 2.65 2.20 -9.39
C PHE A 56 4.04 1.74 -8.91
N CYS A 57 4.66 0.77 -9.59
CA CYS A 57 6.07 0.46 -9.33
C CYS A 57 6.99 1.46 -10.04
N PHE A 58 7.66 2.31 -9.28
CA PHE A 58 8.57 3.34 -9.81
C PHE A 58 10.06 2.97 -9.71
N ASP A 59 10.36 1.69 -9.53
CA ASP A 59 11.73 1.22 -9.57
C ASP A 59 12.19 1.04 -11.02
N PHE A 60 13.49 1.23 -11.28
CA PHE A 60 14.06 1.11 -12.62
C PHE A 60 13.86 -0.29 -13.25
N SER A 61 13.70 -1.31 -12.42
CA SER A 61 13.46 -2.69 -12.84
C SER A 61 12.01 -2.94 -13.29
N CYS A 62 11.11 -1.98 -13.05
CA CYS A 62 9.70 -2.03 -13.41
C CYS A 62 9.42 -1.38 -14.78
N GLY A 63 8.32 -1.79 -15.41
CA GLY A 63 7.87 -1.28 -16.71
C GLY A 63 6.72 -0.27 -16.63
N ASP A 64 6.36 0.18 -15.43
CA ASP A 64 5.24 1.10 -15.23
C ASP A 64 5.60 2.52 -15.69
N GLN A 65 4.59 3.25 -16.19
CA GLN A 65 4.80 4.62 -16.65
C GLN A 65 5.06 5.57 -15.48
N PRO A 66 6.08 6.44 -15.58
CA PRO A 66 6.30 7.50 -14.60
C PRO A 66 5.19 8.56 -14.70
N ILE A 67 5.16 9.47 -13.74
CA ILE A 67 4.27 10.63 -13.80
C ILE A 67 4.90 11.71 -14.68
N MET A 68 4.29 11.93 -15.84
CA MET A 68 4.67 12.89 -16.87
C MET A 68 3.85 14.16 -16.71
N ASP A 69 4.44 15.18 -16.08
CA ASP A 69 3.78 16.43 -15.67
C ASP A 69 4.26 17.68 -16.43
N ASP A 70 5.14 17.52 -17.42
CA ASP A 70 5.58 18.62 -18.28
C ASP A 70 4.63 18.77 -19.49
N ASN A 71 3.80 19.82 -19.46
CA ASN A 71 2.84 20.14 -20.52
C ASN A 71 3.48 20.50 -21.88
N ARG A 72 4.81 20.63 -21.95
CA ARG A 72 5.55 20.88 -23.20
C ARG A 72 5.94 19.59 -23.92
N LEU A 73 5.86 18.45 -23.23
CA LEU A 73 6.19 17.14 -23.77
C LEU A 73 4.93 16.40 -24.23
N TYR A 74 5.11 15.45 -25.14
CA TYR A 74 4.09 14.45 -25.45
C TYR A 74 3.96 13.47 -24.27
N ASP A 75 2.83 12.74 -24.20
CA ASP A 75 2.57 11.72 -23.17
C ASP A 75 2.34 12.23 -21.73
N GLN A 76 1.83 13.46 -21.59
CA GLN A 76 1.34 13.97 -20.31
C GLN A 76 0.23 13.04 -19.75
N ASN A 77 0.40 12.54 -18.53
CA ASN A 77 -0.48 11.50 -17.98
C ASN A 77 -1.00 11.77 -16.55
N VAL A 78 -0.78 12.97 -15.99
CA VAL A 78 -1.10 13.27 -14.57
C VAL A 78 -2.54 12.91 -14.20
N GLN A 79 -3.53 13.30 -15.02
CA GLN A 79 -4.93 13.05 -14.72
C GLN A 79 -5.25 11.55 -14.69
N GLU A 80 -4.73 10.79 -15.65
CA GLU A 80 -4.87 9.33 -15.68
C GLU A 80 -4.25 8.69 -14.44
N ARG A 81 -3.01 9.06 -14.10
CA ARG A 81 -2.28 8.52 -12.95
C ARG A 81 -2.98 8.84 -11.62
N VAL A 82 -3.54 10.05 -11.48
CA VAL A 82 -4.31 10.41 -10.28
C VAL A 82 -5.59 9.58 -10.17
N GLN A 83 -6.37 9.45 -11.24
CA GLN A 83 -7.59 8.65 -11.19
C GLN A 83 -7.30 7.17 -10.92
N ALA A 84 -6.24 6.62 -11.52
CA ALA A 84 -5.78 5.26 -11.25
C ALA A 84 -5.39 5.07 -9.77
N PHE A 85 -4.68 6.03 -9.17
CA PHE A 85 -4.29 5.96 -7.77
C PHE A 85 -5.48 6.05 -6.82
N LEU A 86 -6.42 6.97 -7.09
CA LEU A 86 -7.66 7.09 -6.31
C LEU A 86 -8.49 5.80 -6.37
N GLN A 87 -8.53 5.14 -7.53
CA GLN A 87 -9.21 3.87 -7.68
C GLN A 87 -8.51 2.77 -6.87
N ALA A 88 -7.17 2.64 -6.99
CA ALA A 88 -6.40 1.70 -6.19
C ALA A 88 -6.59 1.92 -4.68
N ALA A 89 -6.59 3.18 -4.23
CA ALA A 89 -6.83 3.52 -2.83
C ALA A 89 -8.23 3.10 -2.34
N ARG A 90 -9.26 3.29 -3.16
CA ARG A 90 -10.62 2.84 -2.83
C ARG A 90 -10.71 1.32 -2.76
N ASP A 91 -10.08 0.64 -3.71
CA ASP A 91 -10.09 -0.83 -3.79
C ASP A 91 -9.37 -1.45 -2.58
N GLU A 92 -8.21 -0.90 -2.21
CA GLU A 92 -7.49 -1.35 -1.01
C GLU A 92 -8.27 -1.04 0.27
N ALA A 93 -8.84 0.17 0.39
CA ALA A 93 -9.64 0.61 1.54
C ALA A 93 -10.90 -0.22 1.78
N ALA A 94 -11.45 -0.86 0.76
CA ALA A 94 -12.66 -1.67 0.88
C ALA A 94 -12.54 -2.78 1.96
N GLY A 95 -11.32 -3.29 2.19
CA GLY A 95 -11.04 -4.35 3.15
C GLY A 95 -10.63 -3.89 4.56
N TYR A 96 -10.62 -2.58 4.84
CA TYR A 96 -10.22 -2.01 6.14
C TYR A 96 -11.39 -1.31 6.84
N ALA A 97 -11.30 -1.21 8.16
CA ALA A 97 -12.38 -0.71 8.99
C ALA A 97 -12.37 0.81 9.14
N THR A 98 -11.18 1.44 9.04
CA THR A 98 -10.99 2.87 9.28
C THR A 98 -10.85 3.67 7.98
N ASN A 99 -10.68 4.98 8.11
CA ASN A 99 -10.33 5.90 7.03
C ASN A 99 -8.81 5.97 6.76
N HIS A 100 -8.02 5.10 7.38
CA HIS A 100 -6.58 5.00 7.20
C HIS A 100 -6.23 3.63 6.63
N ILE A 101 -5.41 3.62 5.58
CA ILE A 101 -4.83 2.41 5.01
C ILE A 101 -3.34 2.57 4.84
N ILE A 102 -2.64 1.45 4.84
CA ILE A 102 -1.24 1.37 4.46
C ILE A 102 -1.12 0.96 3.00
N MET A 103 -0.29 1.67 2.24
CA MET A 103 0.15 1.28 0.90
C MET A 103 1.65 1.04 0.94
N THR A 104 2.06 -0.19 0.69
CA THR A 104 3.49 -0.50 0.52
C THR A 104 3.94 -0.03 -0.85
N PHE A 105 5.03 0.71 -0.93
CA PHE A 105 5.66 1.11 -2.19
C PHE A 105 7.07 0.53 -2.22
N GLY A 106 7.22 -0.59 -2.92
CA GLY A 106 8.47 -1.36 -3.02
C GLY A 106 8.16 -2.77 -3.50
N ASP A 107 9.21 -3.58 -3.60
CA ASP A 107 9.17 -5.03 -3.85
C ASP A 107 10.59 -5.60 -3.59
N ASP A 108 10.81 -6.87 -3.93
CA ASP A 108 12.11 -7.52 -3.87
C ASP A 108 13.19 -6.66 -4.57
N PHE A 109 14.22 -6.27 -3.81
CA PHE A 109 15.40 -5.52 -4.28
C PHE A 109 15.10 -4.17 -5.00
N ASN A 110 13.93 -3.59 -4.77
CA ASN A 110 13.63 -2.22 -5.22
C ASN A 110 14.49 -1.18 -4.49
N PHE A 111 14.47 0.06 -5.00
CA PHE A 111 15.23 1.22 -4.52
C PHE A 111 16.74 1.17 -4.81
N GLU A 112 17.18 0.43 -5.84
CA GLU A 112 18.58 0.54 -6.32
C GLU A 112 18.89 1.97 -6.78
N ASN A 113 17.93 2.59 -7.47
CA ASN A 113 17.90 4.03 -7.73
C ASN A 113 16.70 4.68 -7.03
N ALA A 114 16.85 4.98 -5.74
CA ALA A 114 15.79 5.55 -4.92
C ALA A 114 15.24 6.89 -5.45
N ASP A 115 16.05 7.69 -6.16
CA ASP A 115 15.64 8.99 -6.71
C ASP A 115 14.50 8.86 -7.73
N GLU A 116 14.52 7.83 -8.57
CA GLU A 116 13.44 7.56 -9.54
C GLU A 116 12.11 7.26 -8.84
N TYR A 117 12.18 6.50 -7.75
CA TYR A 117 11.03 6.17 -6.94
C TYR A 117 10.45 7.40 -6.25
N PHE A 118 11.29 8.16 -5.53
CA PHE A 118 10.86 9.33 -4.76
C PHE A 118 10.39 10.47 -5.65
N LYS A 119 11.00 10.72 -6.81
CA LYS A 119 10.52 11.74 -7.77
C LYS A 119 9.09 11.49 -8.22
N ASN A 120 8.72 10.23 -8.45
CA ASN A 120 7.36 9.88 -8.83
C ASN A 120 6.40 9.95 -7.65
N LEU A 121 6.82 9.53 -6.44
CA LEU A 121 6.01 9.68 -5.22
C LEU A 121 5.70 11.14 -4.90
N ASP A 122 6.67 12.05 -5.02
CA ASP A 122 6.46 13.49 -4.80
C ASP A 122 5.40 14.06 -5.74
N LYS A 123 5.48 13.71 -7.03
CA LYS A 123 4.46 14.11 -8.02
C LYS A 123 3.10 13.50 -7.67
N LEU A 124 3.06 12.21 -7.30
CA LEU A 124 1.82 11.53 -6.95
C LEU A 124 1.12 12.23 -5.77
N ILE A 125 1.85 12.46 -4.67
CA ILE A 125 1.34 13.15 -3.47
C ILE A 125 0.84 14.55 -3.85
N LYS A 126 1.62 15.31 -4.62
CA LYS A 126 1.26 16.66 -5.06
C LYS A 126 -0.06 16.68 -5.84
N TYR A 127 -0.18 15.85 -6.86
CA TYR A 127 -1.32 15.90 -7.78
C TYR A 127 -2.59 15.24 -7.22
N VAL A 128 -2.45 14.19 -6.40
CA VAL A 128 -3.57 13.55 -5.70
C VAL A 128 -4.15 14.46 -4.62
N ASN A 129 -3.31 15.20 -3.88
CA ASN A 129 -3.80 16.11 -2.84
C ASN A 129 -4.32 17.45 -3.39
N ALA A 130 -4.14 17.72 -4.68
CA ALA A 130 -4.65 18.90 -5.36
C ALA A 130 -6.03 18.66 -6.02
N GLN A 131 -6.64 17.50 -5.78
CA GLN A 131 -8.00 17.17 -6.25
C GLN A 131 -9.08 17.93 -5.48
#